data_AF-A0AA39SK78-F1
#
_entry.id   AF-A0AA39SK78-F1
#
_cell.length_a   1.000
_cell.length_b   1.000
_cell.length_c   1.000
_cell.angle_alpha   90.00
_cell.angle_beta   90.00
_cell.angle_gamma   90.00
#
_symmetry.space_group_name_H-M   'P 1'
#
loop_
_entity.id
_entity.type
_entity.pdbx_description
1 polymer ?
#
loop_
_entity_poly.entity_id
_entity_poly.type
_entity_poly.pdbx_seq_one_letter_code
_entity_poly.pdbx_strand_id
1 'polypeptide(L)'
;MATPHRRFIKHARQQGRVVVSTPEGDSVECALRFDFKATNNQAEYEALIAGLKVCTVLGADEVEVFSDSQVVVNQVLDEYQARDESMITYLELAKELLGRFKEYRIVHVPREENEQADDLAKLASATINIWPKSISMIHLLQPSIVKSKEVGAVFGERNSWITPIKEYLVNDVLPSDPLEAKRLKYRATRYSVLNGELYKRGHSRAL
;
A
#
# COMPACT_ATOMS: atom_id res chain seq x y z
N MET A 1 28.79 -1.33 -1.82
CA MET A 1 27.54 -0.67 -1.40
C MET A 1 26.51 -1.07 -2.46
N ALA A 2 25.50 -1.86 -2.09
CA ALA A 2 24.53 -2.39 -3.04
C ALA A 2 23.42 -1.34 -3.28
N THR A 3 23.11 -1.09 -4.55
CA THR A 3 22.14 -0.11 -5.05
C THR A 3 20.71 -0.58 -4.75
N PRO A 4 19.80 0.25 -4.19
CA PRO A 4 18.45 -0.20 -3.86
C PRO A 4 17.52 -0.03 -5.07
N HIS A 5 17.75 -0.80 -6.14
CA HIS A 5 16.74 -0.99 -7.18
C HIS A 5 15.57 -1.74 -6.56
N ARG A 6 14.30 -1.42 -6.82
CA ARG A 6 13.16 -2.24 -6.37
C ARG A 6 12.16 -2.46 -7.51
N ARG A 7 11.65 -3.69 -7.61
CA ARG A 7 10.77 -4.15 -8.69
C ARG A 7 9.35 -4.33 -8.15
N PHE A 8 8.37 -3.81 -8.87
CA PHE A 8 6.97 -3.90 -8.52
C PHE A 8 6.15 -4.57 -9.62
N ILE A 9 5.38 -5.59 -9.24
CA ILE A 9 4.43 -6.29 -10.10
C ILE A 9 3.02 -5.88 -9.67
N LYS A 10 2.29 -5.29 -10.60
CA LYS A 10 0.91 -4.82 -10.44
C LYS A 10 -0.06 -5.90 -10.92
N HIS A 11 -1.15 -6.09 -10.19
CA HIS A 11 -2.33 -6.79 -10.68
C HIS A 11 -3.59 -6.11 -10.11
N ALA A 12 -4.62 -5.83 -10.93
CA ALA A 12 -5.91 -5.44 -10.39
C ALA A 12 -7.07 -6.15 -11.09
N ARG A 13 -7.92 -6.82 -10.31
CA ARG A 13 -9.34 -7.02 -10.67
C ARG A 13 -10.19 -6.54 -9.49
N GLN A 14 -11.48 -6.90 -9.45
CA GLN A 14 -12.48 -6.46 -8.43
C GLN A 14 -12.03 -6.61 -6.95
N GLN A 15 -10.97 -7.38 -6.71
CA GLN A 15 -10.06 -7.27 -5.58
C GLN A 15 -8.65 -7.10 -6.16
N GLY A 16 -7.97 -5.99 -5.86
CA GLY A 16 -6.65 -5.68 -6.41
C GLY A 16 -5.55 -6.44 -5.68
N ARG A 17 -4.43 -6.74 -6.34
CA ARG A 17 -3.27 -7.37 -5.71
C ARG A 17 -1.99 -6.67 -6.13
N VAL A 18 -1.22 -6.26 -5.14
CA VAL A 18 -0.02 -5.45 -5.30
C VAL A 18 1.13 -6.27 -4.74
N VAL A 19 2.08 -6.68 -5.59
CA VAL A 19 3.26 -7.43 -5.16
C VAL A 19 4.49 -6.54 -5.32
N VAL A 20 5.06 -6.10 -4.20
CA VAL A 20 6.30 -5.33 -4.16
C VAL A 20 7.43 -6.27 -3.81
N SER A 21 8.49 -6.24 -4.60
CA SER A 21 9.67 -7.10 -4.40
C SER A 21 10.96 -6.30 -4.46
N THR A 22 11.98 -6.79 -3.75
CA THR A 22 13.34 -6.30 -3.87
C THR A 22 14.17 -7.27 -4.73
N PRO A 23 15.26 -6.80 -5.36
CA PRO A 23 16.18 -7.67 -6.10
C PRO A 23 16.79 -8.78 -5.25
N GLU A 24 16.88 -8.56 -3.94
CA GLU A 24 17.39 -9.52 -2.96
C GLU A 24 16.40 -10.66 -2.67
N GLY A 25 15.18 -10.59 -3.20
CA GLY A 25 14.16 -11.64 -3.11
C GLY A 25 13.11 -11.43 -2.02
N ASP A 26 13.21 -10.34 -1.24
CA ASP A 26 12.16 -9.98 -0.29
C ASP A 26 10.91 -9.53 -1.04
N SER A 27 9.73 -9.97 -0.58
CA SER A 27 8.46 -9.57 -1.19
C SER A 27 7.37 -9.30 -0.17
N VAL A 28 6.57 -8.27 -0.46
CA VAL A 28 5.36 -7.92 0.28
C VAL A 28 4.19 -8.01 -0.67
N GLU A 29 3.17 -8.77 -0.26
CA GLU A 29 1.93 -8.92 -0.99
C GLU A 29 0.81 -8.18 -0.27
N CYS A 30 0.15 -7.28 -1.01
CA CYS A 30 -0.99 -6.50 -0.53
C CYS A 30 -2.26 -6.84 -1.30
N ALA A 31 -3.34 -7.13 -0.57
CA ALA A 31 -4.68 -7.26 -1.13
C ALA A 31 -5.43 -5.94 -0.98
N LEU A 32 -6.04 -5.45 -2.05
CA LEU A 32 -6.83 -4.22 -2.05
C LEU A 32 -8.30 -4.57 -1.91
N ARG A 33 -8.95 -3.95 -0.93
CA ARG A 33 -10.38 -3.99 -0.75
C ARG A 33 -10.96 -2.59 -0.92
N PHE A 34 -11.91 -2.45 -1.84
CA PHE A 34 -12.64 -1.22 -2.08
C PHE A 34 -13.98 -1.27 -1.37
N ASP A 35 -14.28 -0.29 -0.51
CA ASP A 35 -15.63 -0.10 0.05
C ASP A 35 -16.43 0.93 -0.80
N PHE A 36 -16.00 1.14 -2.04
CA PHE A 36 -16.69 1.93 -3.07
C PHE A 36 -16.74 1.15 -4.38
N LYS A 37 -17.67 1.53 -5.26
CA LYS A 37 -17.77 0.93 -6.59
C LYS A 37 -16.73 1.54 -7.52
N ALA A 38 -15.71 0.76 -7.89
CA ALA A 38 -14.71 1.13 -8.88
C ALA A 38 -15.03 0.51 -10.25
N THR A 39 -14.78 1.25 -11.33
CA THR A 39 -14.66 0.65 -12.67
C THR A 39 -13.35 -0.13 -12.80
N ASN A 40 -13.18 -0.91 -13.87
CA ASN A 40 -11.93 -1.64 -14.09
C ASN A 40 -10.72 -0.70 -14.14
N ASN A 41 -10.78 0.35 -14.95
CA ASN A 41 -9.69 1.32 -15.08
C ASN A 41 -9.42 2.05 -13.75
N GLN A 42 -10.45 2.36 -12.95
CA GLN A 42 -10.28 2.95 -11.63
C GLN A 42 -9.55 1.98 -10.68
N ALA A 43 -9.97 0.71 -10.63
CA ALA A 43 -9.31 -0.30 -9.78
C ALA A 43 -7.83 -0.49 -10.18
N GLU A 44 -7.53 -0.43 -11.47
CA GLU A 44 -6.18 -0.48 -12.01
C GLU A 44 -5.32 0.71 -11.57
N TYR A 45 -5.88 1.92 -11.59
CA TYR A 45 -5.20 3.10 -11.08
C TYR A 45 -5.01 3.05 -9.56
N GLU A 46 -6.02 2.60 -8.81
CA GLU A 46 -5.89 2.41 -7.36
C GLU A 46 -4.78 1.42 -7.01
N ALA A 47 -4.65 0.34 -7.78
CA ALA A 47 -3.57 -0.62 -7.57
C ALA A 47 -2.19 -0.03 -7.86
N LEU A 48 -2.06 0.75 -8.94
CA LEU A 48 -0.83 1.49 -9.21
C LEU A 48 -0.48 2.42 -8.03
N ILE A 49 -1.44 3.25 -7.61
CA ILE A 49 -1.24 4.24 -6.54
C ILE A 49 -0.90 3.56 -5.22
N ALA A 50 -1.59 2.48 -4.86
CA ALA A 50 -1.30 1.72 -3.65
C ALA A 50 0.11 1.12 -3.71
N GLY A 51 0.51 0.52 -4.83
CA GLY A 51 1.86 -0.02 -5.04
C GLY A 51 2.95 1.04 -4.90
N LEU A 52 2.77 2.21 -5.52
CA LEU A 52 3.71 3.33 -5.40
C LEU A 52 3.83 3.82 -3.96
N LYS A 53 2.70 3.98 -3.25
CA LYS A 53 2.70 4.35 -1.81
C LYS A 53 3.44 3.34 -0.96
N VAL A 54 3.26 2.04 -1.21
CA VAL A 54 4.00 0.99 -0.49
C VAL A 54 5.50 1.08 -0.80
N CYS A 55 5.89 1.27 -2.06
CA CYS A 55 7.30 1.46 -2.44
C CYS A 55 7.93 2.67 -1.74
N THR A 56 7.20 3.78 -1.61
CA THR A 56 7.64 4.95 -0.85
C THR A 56 7.83 4.63 0.62
N VAL A 57 6.88 3.97 1.28
CA VAL A 57 6.98 3.57 2.70
C VAL A 57 8.17 2.63 2.93
N LEU A 58 8.46 1.77 1.96
CA LEU A 58 9.57 0.85 2.02
C LEU A 58 10.93 1.50 1.70
N GLY A 59 10.96 2.79 1.38
CA GLY A 59 12.18 3.55 1.10
C GLY A 59 12.83 3.22 -0.24
N ALA A 60 12.02 2.92 -1.27
CA ALA A 60 12.54 2.73 -2.62
C ALA A 60 13.05 4.06 -3.21
N ASP A 61 14.25 4.06 -3.76
CA ASP A 61 14.80 5.18 -4.54
C ASP A 61 14.38 5.12 -6.01
N GLU A 62 14.19 3.90 -6.55
CA GLU A 62 13.82 3.63 -7.93
C GLU A 62 12.71 2.59 -8.00
N VAL A 63 11.84 2.67 -9.01
CA VAL A 63 10.75 1.71 -9.21
C VAL A 63 10.65 1.21 -10.64
N GLU A 64 10.45 -0.09 -10.79
CA GLU A 64 10.03 -0.69 -12.05
C GLU A 64 8.63 -1.28 -11.88
N VAL A 65 7.65 -0.79 -12.65
CA VAL A 65 6.23 -1.15 -12.56
C VAL A 65 5.85 -2.04 -13.74
N PHE A 66 5.42 -3.26 -13.46
CA PHE A 66 4.86 -4.17 -14.46
C PHE A 66 3.33 -4.21 -14.32
N SER A 67 2.59 -3.88 -15.37
CA SER A 67 1.13 -3.76 -15.36
C SER A 67 0.50 -4.45 -16.56
N ASP A 68 -0.58 -5.20 -16.35
CA ASP A 68 -1.41 -5.78 -17.42
C ASP A 68 -2.47 -4.82 -17.96
N SER A 69 -2.69 -3.70 -17.28
CA SER A 69 -3.56 -2.63 -17.79
C SER A 69 -2.87 -1.78 -18.84
N GLN A 70 -3.10 -2.09 -20.12
CA GLN A 70 -2.62 -1.30 -21.24
C GLN A 70 -3.07 0.17 -21.17
N VAL A 71 -4.31 0.42 -20.70
CA VAL A 71 -4.83 1.80 -20.56
C VAL A 71 -4.00 2.62 -19.59
N VAL A 72 -3.71 2.08 -18.40
CA VAL A 72 -2.93 2.79 -17.38
C VAL A 72 -1.50 3.03 -17.86
N VAL A 73 -0.85 2.00 -18.43
CA VAL A 73 0.52 2.12 -18.93
C VAL A 73 0.62 3.20 -20.01
N ASN A 74 -0.24 3.13 -21.02
CA ASN A 74 -0.18 4.04 -22.15
C ASN A 74 -0.60 5.48 -21.78
N GLN A 75 -1.47 5.66 -20.77
CA GLN A 75 -1.77 7.00 -20.25
C GLN A 75 -0.61 7.59 -19.47
N VAL A 76 0.07 6.79 -18.62
CA VAL A 76 1.27 7.25 -17.89
C VAL A 76 2.41 7.61 -18.86
N LEU A 77 2.57 6.86 -19.95
CA LEU A 77 3.54 7.10 -21.01
C LEU A 77 3.15 8.21 -22.01
N ASP A 78 2.04 8.91 -21.77
CA ASP A 78 1.50 9.96 -22.66
C ASP A 78 1.13 9.51 -24.08
N GLU A 79 1.02 8.20 -24.30
CA GLU A 79 0.55 7.62 -25.57
C GLU A 79 -0.97 7.74 -25.70
N TYR A 80 -1.70 7.59 -24.59
CA TYR A 80 -3.16 7.71 -24.52
C TYR A 80 -3.57 8.91 -23.65
N GLN A 81 -4.64 9.58 -24.06
CA GLN A 81 -5.23 10.68 -23.27
C GLN A 81 -6.28 10.15 -22.28
N ALA A 82 -6.23 10.64 -21.04
CA ALA A 82 -7.35 10.56 -20.12
C ALA A 82 -8.40 11.62 -20.49
N ARG A 83 -9.68 11.26 -20.52
CA ARG A 83 -10.75 12.13 -21.05
C ARG A 83 -11.71 12.66 -20.00
N ASP A 84 -12.12 11.83 -19.05
CA ASP A 84 -13.00 12.25 -17.96
C ASP A 84 -12.19 12.80 -16.79
N GLU A 85 -12.80 13.72 -16.03
CA GLU A 85 -12.17 14.40 -14.88
C GLU A 85 -11.58 13.41 -13.87
N SER A 86 -12.23 12.26 -13.66
CA SER A 86 -11.74 11.25 -12.71
C SER A 86 -10.44 10.61 -13.21
N MET A 87 -10.38 10.17 -14.46
CA MET A 87 -9.18 9.57 -15.04
C MET A 87 -8.04 10.58 -15.18
N ILE A 88 -8.34 11.85 -15.47
CA ILE A 88 -7.34 12.92 -15.48
C ILE A 88 -6.72 13.06 -14.08
N THR A 89 -7.56 13.12 -13.04
CA THR A 89 -7.08 13.24 -11.65
C THR A 89 -6.26 12.01 -11.21
N TYR A 90 -6.64 10.80 -11.66
CA TYR A 90 -5.85 9.60 -11.40
C TYR A 90 -4.49 9.63 -12.08
N LEU A 91 -4.44 10.06 -13.35
CA LEU A 91 -3.20 10.18 -14.10
C LEU A 91 -2.26 11.21 -13.46
N GLU A 92 -2.79 12.37 -13.08
CA GLU A 92 -2.04 13.41 -12.36
C GLU A 92 -1.44 12.86 -11.05
N LEU A 93 -2.25 12.20 -10.23
CA LEU A 93 -1.79 11.61 -8.96
C LEU A 93 -0.76 10.50 -9.18
N ALA A 94 -0.95 9.65 -10.19
CA ALA A 94 0.01 8.59 -10.51
C ALA A 94 1.36 9.18 -10.94
N LYS A 95 1.36 10.19 -11.82
CA LYS A 95 2.58 10.89 -12.24
C LYS A 95 3.25 11.64 -11.10
N GLU A 96 2.47 12.28 -10.22
CA GLU A 96 3.00 12.93 -9.02
C GLU A 96 3.77 11.92 -8.14
N LEU A 97 3.17 10.74 -7.89
CA LEU A 97 3.81 9.71 -7.08
C LEU A 97 5.04 9.11 -7.76
N LEU A 98 4.98 8.86 -9.07
CA LEU A 98 6.14 8.38 -9.85
C LEU A 98 7.30 9.39 -9.81
N GLY A 99 7.00 10.69 -9.87
CA GLY A 99 8.00 11.76 -9.80
C GLY A 99 8.72 11.90 -8.46
N ARG A 100 8.32 11.15 -7.42
CA ARG A 100 9.02 11.11 -6.13
C ARG A 100 10.22 10.17 -6.11
N PHE A 101 10.30 9.24 -7.08
CA PHE A 101 11.43 8.33 -7.23
C PHE A 101 12.51 8.99 -8.10
N LYS A 102 13.78 8.64 -7.86
CA LYS A 102 14.91 9.14 -8.65
C LYS A 102 14.80 8.70 -10.10
N GLU A 103 14.42 7.44 -10.29
CA GLU A 103 14.10 6.86 -11.60
C GLU A 103 12.86 5.99 -11.49
N TYR A 104 12.06 5.94 -12.57
CA TYR A 104 10.97 5.00 -12.69
C TYR A 104 10.87 4.44 -14.10
N ARG A 105 10.40 3.20 -14.20
CA ARG A 105 10.03 2.55 -15.45
C ARG A 105 8.66 1.92 -15.29
N ILE A 106 7.81 2.05 -16.32
CA ILE A 106 6.53 1.35 -16.38
C ILE A 106 6.47 0.52 -17.66
N VAL A 107 6.02 -0.73 -17.54
CA VAL A 107 6.01 -1.72 -18.62
C VAL A 107 4.66 -2.40 -18.66
N HIS A 108 4.10 -2.50 -19.87
CA HIS A 108 2.94 -3.34 -20.11
C HIS A 108 3.36 -4.80 -20.24
N VAL A 109 2.73 -5.68 -19.45
CA VAL A 109 2.92 -7.14 -19.54
C VAL A 109 1.61 -7.76 -19.99
N PRO A 110 1.59 -8.52 -21.11
CA PRO A 110 0.40 -9.22 -21.55
C PRO A 110 -0.20 -10.07 -20.43
N ARG A 111 -1.53 -10.11 -20.38
CA ARG A 111 -2.25 -10.77 -19.30
C ARG A 111 -1.91 -12.24 -19.18
N GLU A 112 -1.71 -12.92 -20.31
CA GLU A 112 -1.34 -14.34 -20.37
C GLU A 112 0.04 -14.60 -19.73
N GLU A 113 1.00 -13.70 -19.95
CA GLU A 113 2.33 -13.77 -19.35
C GLU A 113 2.28 -13.44 -17.85
N ASN A 114 1.42 -12.50 -17.45
CA ASN A 114 1.23 -12.15 -16.04
C ASN A 114 0.55 -13.30 -15.26
N GLU A 115 -0.44 -13.98 -15.86
CA GLU A 115 -1.08 -15.16 -15.26
C GLU A 115 -0.07 -16.31 -15.07
N GLN A 116 0.78 -16.57 -16.07
CA GLN A 116 1.86 -17.57 -15.94
C GLN A 116 2.88 -17.18 -14.87
N ALA A 117 3.30 -15.91 -14.83
CA ALA A 117 4.22 -15.40 -13.81
C ALA A 117 3.62 -15.48 -12.41
N ASP A 118 2.33 -15.19 -12.26
CA ASP A 118 1.60 -15.29 -11.00
C ASP A 118 1.48 -16.74 -10.52
N ASP A 119 1.16 -17.67 -11.43
CA ASP A 119 1.10 -19.08 -11.10
C ASP A 119 2.47 -19.65 -10.74
N LEU A 120 3.52 -19.23 -11.45
CA LEU A 120 4.91 -19.55 -11.09
C LEU A 120 5.31 -18.95 -9.74
N ALA A 121 4.91 -17.71 -9.44
CA ALA A 121 5.16 -17.07 -8.15
C ALA A 121 4.43 -17.78 -7.01
N LYS A 122 3.18 -18.21 -7.23
CA LYS A 122 2.42 -19.04 -6.29
C LYS A 122 3.12 -20.37 -6.05
N LEU A 123 3.56 -21.06 -7.10
CA LEU A 123 4.28 -22.33 -6.98
C LEU A 123 5.62 -22.19 -6.26
N ALA A 124 6.41 -21.17 -6.59
CA ALA A 124 7.65 -20.84 -5.90
C ALA A 124 7.40 -20.53 -4.42
N SER A 125 6.33 -19.79 -4.12
CA SER A 125 5.94 -19.48 -2.74
C SER A 125 5.43 -20.68 -1.94
N ALA A 126 4.77 -21.64 -2.61
CA ALA A 126 4.32 -22.88 -1.99
C ALA A 126 5.49 -23.85 -1.71
N THR A 127 6.59 -23.70 -2.44
CA THR A 127 7.78 -24.55 -2.30
C THR A 127 8.76 -24.00 -1.25
N ILE A 128 8.77 -22.69 -1.03
CA ILE A 128 9.61 -22.03 -0.02
C ILE A 128 8.81 -21.86 1.27
N ASN A 129 8.88 -22.85 2.17
CA ASN A 129 8.33 -22.80 3.53
C ASN A 129 9.16 -21.88 4.46
N ILE A 130 9.21 -20.59 4.14
CA ILE A 130 9.87 -19.58 4.98
C ILE A 130 8.84 -18.49 5.27
N TRP A 131 8.16 -18.65 6.41
CA TRP A 131 7.27 -17.71 7.11
C TRP A 131 5.80 -17.61 6.65
N PRO A 132 4.84 -17.39 7.58
CA PRO A 132 3.44 -17.17 7.23
C PRO A 132 3.36 -15.83 6.49
N LYS A 133 3.24 -15.89 5.15
CA LYS A 133 3.04 -14.71 4.30
C LYS A 133 1.76 -14.00 4.75
N SER A 134 1.92 -13.01 5.63
CA SER A 134 0.82 -12.19 6.11
C SER A 134 0.46 -11.24 4.98
N ILE A 135 -0.51 -11.63 4.14
CA ILE A 135 -1.07 -10.76 3.12
C ILE A 135 -1.58 -9.50 3.81
N SER A 136 -1.00 -8.36 3.48
CA SER A 136 -1.39 -7.08 4.07
C SER A 136 -2.64 -6.57 3.35
N MET A 137 -3.77 -6.47 4.05
CA MET A 137 -4.99 -5.96 3.45
C MET A 137 -5.03 -4.43 3.53
N ILE A 138 -5.06 -3.77 2.38
CA ILE A 138 -5.25 -2.32 2.28
C ILE A 138 -6.73 -2.06 2.00
N HIS A 139 -7.41 -1.49 2.99
CA HIS A 139 -8.80 -1.06 2.86
C HIS A 139 -8.87 0.38 2.34
N LEU A 140 -9.49 0.54 1.17
CA LEU A 140 -9.75 1.84 0.56
C LEU A 140 -11.23 2.17 0.73
N LEU A 141 -11.51 3.09 1.67
CA LEU A 141 -12.87 3.53 2.00
C LEU A 141 -13.45 4.47 0.94
N GLN A 142 -12.57 5.16 0.20
CA GLN A 142 -12.91 6.10 -0.86
C GLN A 142 -11.84 6.05 -1.95
N PRO A 143 -12.13 6.54 -3.17
CA PRO A 143 -11.14 6.67 -4.22
C PRO A 143 -9.96 7.55 -3.79
N SER A 144 -8.74 7.19 -4.19
CA SER A 144 -7.50 7.93 -3.91
C SER A 144 -7.49 9.35 -4.46
N ILE A 145 -8.31 9.63 -5.47
CA ILE A 145 -8.47 10.95 -6.11
C ILE A 145 -9.46 11.86 -5.38
N VAL A 146 -10.27 11.32 -4.46
CA VAL A 146 -11.14 12.16 -3.63
C VAL A 146 -10.24 12.87 -2.63
N LYS A 147 -10.05 14.18 -2.83
CA LYS A 147 -9.48 15.07 -1.83
C LYS A 147 -10.40 15.07 -0.62
N SER A 148 -10.21 14.12 0.29
CA SER A 148 -10.73 14.25 1.66
C SER A 148 -10.27 15.61 2.17
N LYS A 149 -11.16 16.41 2.77
CA LYS A 149 -10.73 17.41 3.75
C LYS A 149 -9.72 16.70 4.65
N GLU A 150 -8.47 17.09 4.50
CA GLU A 150 -7.26 16.47 5.06
C GLU A 150 -7.49 15.25 5.95
N VAL A 151 -7.25 14.06 5.42
CA VAL A 151 -6.58 13.03 6.23
C VAL A 151 -5.19 12.92 5.62
N GLY A 152 -4.33 13.86 6.04
CA GLY A 152 -2.92 13.84 5.71
C GLY A 152 -2.35 12.47 6.03
N ALA A 153 -1.38 12.04 5.23
CA ALA A 153 -0.48 10.98 5.64
C ALA A 153 -0.06 11.25 7.09
N VAL A 154 -0.38 10.34 8.01
CA VAL A 154 0.10 10.46 9.40
C VAL A 154 1.56 10.00 9.41
N PHE A 155 2.40 10.74 8.70
CA PHE A 155 3.78 10.92 9.06
C PHE A 155 3.84 12.27 9.79
N GLY A 156 3.72 12.19 11.11
CA GLY A 156 4.03 13.26 12.05
C GLY A 156 3.14 14.50 11.98
N GLU A 157 2.02 14.50 12.71
CA GLU A 157 1.60 15.67 13.49
C GLU A 157 0.47 15.33 14.50
N ARG A 158 0.41 16.14 15.57
CA ARG A 158 0.10 15.79 16.97
C ARG A 158 -1.33 15.34 17.34
N ASN A 159 -2.23 15.01 16.42
CA ASN A 159 -3.64 14.76 16.76
C ASN A 159 -4.31 13.59 16.01
N SER A 160 -3.53 12.57 15.62
CA SER A 160 -4.11 11.31 15.14
C SER A 160 -4.75 10.52 16.30
N TRP A 161 -5.77 9.69 16.01
CA TRP A 161 -6.38 8.76 16.97
C TRP A 161 -5.36 7.80 17.62
N ILE A 162 -4.19 7.66 17.01
CA ILE A 162 -3.07 6.84 17.49
C ILE A 162 -2.20 7.59 18.51
N THR A 163 -2.23 8.92 18.52
CA THR A 163 -1.44 9.79 19.41
C THR A 163 -1.76 9.51 20.88
N PRO A 164 -3.04 9.45 21.31
CA PRO A 164 -3.36 9.10 22.70
C PRO A 164 -2.89 7.70 23.09
N ILE A 165 -2.85 6.76 22.13
CA ILE A 165 -2.36 5.38 22.38
C ILE A 165 -0.85 5.38 22.59
N LYS A 166 -0.12 6.13 21.75
CA LYS A 166 1.34 6.27 21.85
C LYS A 166 1.73 7.04 23.11
N GLU A 167 1.06 8.14 23.43
CA GLU A 167 1.31 8.92 24.66
C GLU A 167 1.03 8.11 25.92
N TYR A 168 -0.03 7.30 25.93
CA TYR A 168 -0.29 6.38 27.04
C TYR A 168 0.81 5.31 27.16
N LEU A 169 1.23 4.68 26.06
CA LEU A 169 2.22 3.59 26.12
C LEU A 169 3.66 4.07 26.35
N VAL A 170 3.99 5.33 26.03
CA VAL A 170 5.33 5.91 26.19
C VAL A 170 5.45 6.76 27.45
N ASN A 171 4.44 7.59 27.74
CA ASN A 171 4.48 8.62 28.78
C ASN A 171 3.44 8.40 29.91
N ASP A 172 2.66 7.31 29.86
CA ASP A 172 1.58 6.98 30.82
C ASP A 172 0.51 8.07 30.99
N VAL A 173 0.27 8.86 29.93
CA VAL A 173 -0.74 9.92 29.93
C VAL A 173 -2.13 9.35 29.64
N LEU A 174 -3.10 9.67 30.48
CA LEU A 174 -4.51 9.26 30.33
C LEU A 174 -5.44 10.48 30.30
N PRO A 175 -6.57 10.42 29.57
CA PRO A 175 -7.62 11.42 29.64
C PRO A 175 -8.20 11.54 31.05
N SER A 176 -8.60 12.75 31.44
CA SER A 176 -9.23 13.01 32.74
C SER A 176 -10.62 12.36 32.89
N ASP A 177 -11.31 12.08 31.77
CA ASP A 177 -12.58 11.36 31.80
C ASP A 177 -12.37 9.85 32.03
N PRO A 178 -12.96 9.26 33.09
CA PRO A 178 -12.76 7.84 33.42
C PRO A 178 -13.22 6.86 32.33
N LEU A 179 -14.26 7.20 31.57
CA LEU A 179 -14.79 6.33 30.51
C LEU A 179 -13.85 6.31 29.30
N GLU A 180 -13.37 7.47 28.88
CA GLU A 180 -12.36 7.61 27.83
C GLU A 180 -11.01 6.97 28.23
N ALA A 181 -10.57 7.14 29.48
CA ALA A 181 -9.37 6.47 29.98
C ALA A 181 -9.49 4.93 29.91
N LYS A 182 -10.66 4.37 30.26
CA LYS A 182 -10.91 2.93 30.17
C LYS A 182 -10.92 2.43 28.73
N ARG A 183 -11.54 3.17 27.80
CA ARG A 183 -11.56 2.87 26.36
C ARG A 183 -10.15 2.91 25.77
N LEU A 184 -9.36 3.91 26.15
CA LEU A 184 -7.98 4.07 25.70
C LEU A 184 -7.09 2.90 26.14
N LYS A 185 -7.17 2.52 27.43
CA LYS A 185 -6.46 1.34 27.97
C LYS A 185 -6.80 0.08 27.20
N TYR A 186 -8.09 -0.16 26.96
CA TYR A 186 -8.53 -1.33 26.20
C TYR A 186 -7.96 -1.36 24.78
N ARG A 187 -7.97 -0.21 24.08
CA ARG A 187 -7.38 -0.10 22.73
C ARG A 187 -5.87 -0.31 22.75
N ALA A 188 -5.16 0.24 23.74
CA ALA A 188 -3.72 0.15 23.87
C ALA A 188 -3.20 -1.29 24.08
N THR A 189 -4.02 -2.20 24.62
CA THR A 189 -3.65 -3.63 24.74
C THR A 189 -3.26 -4.29 23.42
N ARG A 190 -3.75 -3.76 22.29
CA ARG A 190 -3.49 -4.25 20.94
C ARG A 190 -2.23 -3.66 20.31
N TYR A 191 -1.46 -2.87 21.05
CA TYR A 191 -0.26 -2.21 20.54
C TYR A 191 0.94 -2.43 21.48
N SER A 192 2.14 -2.17 20.97
CA SER A 192 3.40 -2.21 21.71
C SER A 192 4.35 -1.17 21.13
N VAL A 193 5.21 -0.61 21.96
CA VAL A 193 6.22 0.35 21.52
C VAL A 193 7.57 -0.35 21.50
N LEU A 194 8.27 -0.27 20.36
CA LEU A 194 9.65 -0.73 20.21
C LEU A 194 10.46 0.43 19.65
N ASN A 195 11.55 0.81 20.32
CA ASN A 195 12.42 1.93 19.91
C ASN A 195 11.69 3.26 19.64
N GLY A 196 10.63 3.55 20.40
CA GLY A 196 9.85 4.79 20.25
C GLY A 196 8.83 4.78 19.11
N GLU A 197 8.71 3.67 18.38
CA GLU A 197 7.71 3.45 17.33
C GLU A 197 6.61 2.50 17.78
N LEU A 198 5.37 2.75 17.33
CA LEU A 198 4.19 2.00 17.76
C LEU A 198 3.87 0.87 16.77
N TYR A 199 3.82 -0.36 17.27
CA TYR A 199 3.49 -1.57 16.54
C TYR A 199 2.15 -2.12 17.00
N LYS A 200 1.33 -2.63 16.08
CA LYS A 200 0.09 -3.35 16.43
C LYS A 200 0.44 -4.81 16.75
N ARG A 201 0.04 -5.31 17.92
CA ARG A 201 0.18 -6.72 18.27
C ARG A 201 -0.66 -7.56 17.32
N GLY A 202 -0.02 -8.50 16.62
CA GLY A 202 -0.70 -9.53 15.86
C GLY A 202 -1.52 -10.42 16.80
N HIS A 203 -2.70 -10.85 16.37
CA HIS A 203 -3.48 -11.83 17.11
C HIS A 203 -2.77 -13.20 17.04
N SER A 204 -1.80 -13.45 17.91
CA SER A 204 -1.40 -14.82 18.22
C SER A 204 -2.53 -15.44 19.02
N ARG A 205 -3.39 -16.19 18.35
CA ARG A 205 -4.28 -17.14 19.00
C ARG A 205 -3.36 -18.18 19.64
N ALA A 206 -3.16 -18.09 20.95
CA ALA A 206 -2.60 -19.20 21.71
C ALA A 206 -3.55 -20.40 21.54
N LEU A 207 -2.96 -21.57 21.32
CA LEU A 207 -3.63 -22.88 21.30
C LEU A 207 -4.51 -23.08 22.54
#